data_AF-A0A353B0W5-F1
#
_entry.id   AF-A0A353B0W5-F1
#
_cell.length_a   1.000
_cell.length_b   1.000
_cell.length_c   1.000
_cell.angle_alpha   90.00
_cell.angle_beta   90.00
_cell.angle_gamma   90.00
#
_symmetry.space_group_name_H-M   'P 1'
#
loop_
_entity.id
_entity.type
_entity.pdbx_description
1 polymer ?
#
loop_
_entity_poly.entity_id
_entity_poly.type
_entity_poly.pdbx_seq_one_letter_code
_entity_poly.pdbx_strand_id
1 'polypeptide(L)'
;MSLLANFPKVACSADGEPAALRYWPNGLITLETHWGHNVVLSGKPKEKEDYDCVIEPDKKYNHLVSRLPNEGRASVIELPNDREDPSAITLVSNGVNLKVSFDGIVVQVVRDPSNAKISKGDVVVPIGVEVLRKTSQMLVASKVPAVLIAAREDAQKLDRRFQMVEHNTHALCSAQQAESTQLVALGTTPWEMPETLAKEFKAMEKSCASSQAVFAKLSAEQLNFRPQNGTHTPRWNCEHMMGRQLLFFSQIYNKIDSTIPVMNLNPKQMPPDYEFAHPDWNGQEEARQMQRVSEFTRRFAYLLEGKKQSDKATGTFWPTIGALLKQMQRHYGEHTANTVKKFDLPGFPK
;
A
#
# COMPACT_ATOMS: atom_id res chain seq x y z
N MET A 1 23.81 11.37 -32.09
CA MET A 1 22.65 12.08 -31.53
C MET A 1 21.88 11.10 -30.67
N SER A 2 21.89 11.29 -29.35
CA SER A 2 21.30 10.39 -28.35
C SER A 2 19.87 10.85 -28.05
N LEU A 3 18.87 10.04 -28.44
CA LEU A 3 17.47 10.22 -28.04
C LEU A 3 17.31 9.70 -26.61
N LEU A 4 17.60 10.57 -25.64
CA LEU A 4 17.10 10.40 -24.28
C LEU A 4 15.60 10.67 -24.32
N ALA A 5 14.79 9.62 -24.25
CA ALA A 5 13.36 9.74 -24.05
C ALA A 5 13.12 10.46 -22.71
N ASN A 6 12.65 11.70 -22.79
CA ASN A 6 12.10 12.42 -21.65
C ASN A 6 10.85 11.65 -21.20
N PHE A 7 10.95 10.97 -20.06
CA PHE A 7 9.77 10.45 -19.38
C PHE A 7 8.87 11.64 -19.00
N PRO A 8 7.55 11.58 -19.25
CA PRO A 8 6.64 12.62 -18.80
C PRO A 8 6.73 12.75 -17.29
N LYS A 9 6.85 14.00 -16.80
CA LYS A 9 6.67 14.33 -15.39
C LYS A 9 5.21 14.04 -15.04
N VAL A 10 4.93 12.82 -14.61
CA VAL A 10 3.67 12.48 -13.96
C VAL A 10 3.57 13.34 -12.70
N ALA A 11 2.48 14.09 -12.57
CA ALA A 11 2.18 14.83 -11.36
C ALA A 11 2.10 13.82 -10.19
N CYS A 12 3.10 13.83 -9.33
CA CYS A 12 3.16 12.93 -8.18
C CYS A 12 1.93 13.15 -7.27
N SER A 13 1.31 12.06 -6.84
CA SER A 13 0.40 12.05 -5.69
C SER A 13 1.12 12.70 -4.49
N ALA A 14 0.37 13.42 -3.65
CA ALA A 14 0.89 14.07 -2.45
C ALA A 14 1.73 13.06 -1.63
N ASP A 15 3.00 13.38 -1.35
CA ASP A 15 3.94 12.58 -0.55
C ASP A 15 3.66 11.07 -0.54
N GLY A 16 3.74 10.44 -1.73
CA GLY A 16 3.72 9.00 -2.03
C GLY A 16 3.03 8.06 -1.05
N GLU A 17 1.95 7.40 -1.50
CA GLU A 17 1.28 6.38 -0.70
C GLU A 17 2.22 5.21 -0.35
N PRO A 18 2.15 4.66 0.89
CA PRO A 18 3.12 3.68 1.33
C PRO A 18 2.88 2.31 0.69
N ALA A 19 3.96 1.64 0.32
CA ALA A 19 3.97 0.25 -0.12
C ALA A 19 4.67 -0.65 0.90
N ALA A 20 4.40 -1.96 0.82
CA ALA A 20 5.09 -2.97 1.60
C ALA A 20 5.96 -3.84 0.70
N LEU A 21 7.25 -3.91 1.02
CA LEU A 21 8.15 -4.93 0.48
C LEU A 21 8.22 -6.09 1.47
N ARG A 22 8.09 -7.32 0.98
CA ARG A 22 8.18 -8.52 1.83
C ARG A 22 9.23 -9.51 1.35
N TYR A 23 9.97 -10.08 2.29
CA TYR A 23 10.89 -11.21 2.07
C TYR A 23 10.29 -12.51 2.58
N TRP A 24 10.05 -13.48 1.70
CA TRP A 24 9.46 -14.76 2.05
C TRP A 24 10.53 -15.86 2.04
N PRO A 25 10.23 -17.05 2.60
CA PRO A 25 11.13 -18.19 2.50
C PRO A 25 11.47 -18.52 1.05
N ASN A 26 12.65 -19.08 0.82
CA ASN A 26 13.18 -19.44 -0.52
C ASN A 26 13.49 -18.22 -1.44
N GLY A 27 13.70 -17.04 -0.86
CA GLY A 27 14.10 -15.85 -1.61
C GLY A 27 12.99 -15.23 -2.47
N LEU A 28 11.73 -15.56 -2.17
CA LEU A 28 10.56 -14.93 -2.77
C LEU A 28 10.45 -13.49 -2.22
N ILE A 29 10.27 -12.52 -3.12
CA ILE A 29 10.14 -11.11 -2.75
C ILE A 29 8.87 -10.57 -3.39
N THR A 30 8.02 -9.95 -2.59
CA THR A 30 6.77 -9.35 -3.09
C THR A 30 6.69 -7.87 -2.75
N LEU A 31 5.95 -7.14 -3.57
CA LEU A 31 5.64 -5.73 -3.39
C LEU A 31 4.12 -5.54 -3.41
N GLU A 32 3.60 -4.87 -2.39
CA GLU A 32 2.17 -4.57 -2.24
C GLU A 32 1.95 -3.05 -2.11
N THR A 33 1.25 -2.40 -3.05
CA THR A 33 1.01 -0.94 -3.03
C THR A 33 -0.29 -0.56 -2.30
N HIS A 34 -0.50 0.73 -2.02
CA HIS A 34 -1.77 1.20 -1.43
C HIS A 34 -2.98 0.93 -2.33
N TRP A 35 -2.79 1.05 -3.65
CA TRP A 35 -3.80 0.72 -4.66
C TRP A 35 -4.14 -0.76 -4.76
N GLY A 36 -3.48 -1.62 -3.98
CA GLY A 36 -3.74 -3.05 -3.90
C GLY A 36 -3.12 -3.83 -5.05
N HIS A 37 -2.06 -3.31 -5.67
CA HIS A 37 -1.26 -4.10 -6.60
C HIS A 37 -0.32 -5.02 -5.83
N ASN A 38 -0.28 -6.30 -6.18
CA ASN A 38 0.59 -7.30 -5.57
C ASN A 38 1.46 -8.00 -6.62
N VAL A 39 2.76 -7.70 -6.62
CA VAL A 39 3.72 -8.15 -7.63
C VAL A 39 4.84 -8.96 -7.00
N VAL A 40 5.16 -10.11 -7.60
CA VAL A 40 6.34 -10.91 -7.23
C VAL A 40 7.57 -10.39 -7.98
N LEU A 41 8.57 -9.89 -7.26
CA LEU A 41 9.77 -9.28 -7.84
C LEU A 41 10.93 -10.29 -8.04
N SER A 42 10.95 -11.36 -7.25
CA SER A 42 11.96 -12.41 -7.31
C SER A 42 11.45 -13.70 -6.66
N GLY A 43 12.03 -14.83 -7.03
CA GLY A 43 11.67 -16.16 -6.53
C GLY A 43 10.47 -16.77 -7.28
N LYS A 44 10.09 -17.99 -6.87
CA LYS A 44 8.91 -18.68 -7.40
C LYS A 44 7.90 -18.88 -6.28
N PRO A 45 6.66 -18.39 -6.40
CA PRO A 45 5.63 -18.66 -5.40
C PRO A 45 5.27 -20.15 -5.40
N LYS A 46 4.89 -20.67 -4.22
CA LYS A 46 4.57 -22.10 -4.05
C LYS A 46 3.15 -22.47 -4.48
N GLU A 47 2.22 -21.50 -4.58
CA GLU A 47 0.81 -21.73 -4.87
C GLU A 47 0.23 -20.67 -5.83
N LYS A 48 -1.02 -20.88 -6.29
CA LYS A 48 -1.84 -19.87 -6.96
C LYS A 48 -2.32 -18.82 -5.94
N GLU A 49 -1.40 -18.03 -5.43
CA GLU A 49 -1.76 -16.75 -4.81
C GLU A 49 -2.21 -15.78 -5.92
N ASP A 50 -3.12 -14.87 -5.56
CA ASP A 50 -3.70 -13.88 -6.48
C ASP A 50 -2.73 -12.70 -6.65
N TYR A 51 -1.62 -12.95 -7.36
CA TYR A 51 -0.67 -11.92 -7.76
C TYR A 51 -1.10 -11.30 -9.09
N ASP A 52 -1.02 -9.97 -9.18
CA ASP A 52 -1.30 -9.26 -10.43
C ASP A 52 -0.22 -9.52 -11.48
N CYS A 53 1.02 -9.74 -11.04
CA CYS A 53 2.15 -10.02 -11.91
C CYS A 53 3.23 -10.83 -11.19
N VAL A 54 3.78 -11.83 -11.89
CA VAL A 54 4.92 -12.63 -11.42
C VAL A 54 6.09 -12.43 -12.36
N ILE A 55 7.18 -11.82 -11.84
CA ILE A 55 8.38 -11.58 -12.62
C ILE A 55 9.22 -12.85 -12.66
N GLU A 56 9.30 -13.45 -13.84
CA GLU A 56 10.23 -14.55 -14.09
C GLU A 56 11.68 -14.04 -14.10
N PRO A 57 12.60 -14.75 -13.44
CA PRO A 57 14.03 -14.53 -13.60
C PRO A 57 14.43 -14.59 -15.08
N ASP A 58 15.47 -13.86 -15.46
CA ASP A 58 16.11 -13.91 -16.78
C ASP A 58 15.27 -13.40 -17.97
N LYS A 59 14.00 -13.06 -17.75
CA LYS A 59 13.16 -12.41 -18.75
C LYS A 59 13.34 -10.88 -18.73
N LYS A 60 13.31 -10.30 -19.92
CA LYS A 60 13.22 -8.85 -20.10
C LYS A 60 11.78 -8.41 -19.91
N TYR A 61 11.60 -7.29 -19.24
CA TYR A 61 10.30 -6.68 -19.01
C TYR A 61 10.40 -5.21 -19.38
N ASN A 62 9.37 -4.70 -20.04
CA ASN A 62 9.08 -3.29 -20.18
C ASN A 62 7.57 -3.16 -20.13
N HIS A 63 7.00 -3.23 -18.93
CA HIS A 63 5.55 -3.38 -18.74
C HIS A 63 5.00 -2.39 -17.71
N LEU A 64 3.71 -2.15 -17.81
CA LEU A 64 2.88 -1.44 -16.85
C LEU A 64 1.90 -2.44 -16.22
N VAL A 65 1.83 -2.49 -14.90
CA VAL A 65 0.75 -3.16 -14.15
C VAL A 65 -0.22 -2.07 -13.72
N SER A 66 -1.44 -2.10 -14.25
CA SER A 66 -2.41 -1.02 -14.08
C SER A 66 -3.79 -1.58 -13.80
N ARG A 67 -4.58 -0.85 -13.00
CA ARG A 67 -6.00 -1.12 -12.79
C ARG A 67 -6.73 0.21 -12.68
N LEU A 68 -7.37 0.63 -13.78
CA LEU A 68 -8.16 1.85 -13.77
C LEU A 68 -9.39 1.68 -12.87
N PRO A 69 -9.97 2.79 -12.37
CA PRO A 69 -11.19 2.73 -11.59
C PRO A 69 -12.29 1.94 -12.28
N ASN A 70 -13.07 1.20 -11.49
CA ASN A 70 -14.14 0.31 -11.93
C ASN A 70 -13.69 -0.94 -12.73
N GLU A 71 -12.40 -1.11 -13.04
CA GLU A 71 -11.90 -2.37 -13.62
C GLU A 71 -11.91 -3.49 -12.56
N GLY A 72 -12.23 -4.72 -12.99
CA GLY A 72 -12.33 -5.87 -12.08
C GLY A 72 -10.98 -6.42 -11.62
N ARG A 73 -9.94 -6.32 -12.47
CA ARG A 73 -8.60 -6.89 -12.25
C ARG A 73 -7.53 -5.98 -12.83
N ALA A 74 -6.30 -6.09 -12.32
CA ALA A 74 -5.17 -5.46 -12.95
C ALA A 74 -4.83 -6.12 -14.29
N SER A 75 -4.27 -5.32 -15.19
CA SER A 75 -3.75 -5.75 -16.49
C SER A 75 -2.24 -5.51 -16.54
N VAL A 76 -1.52 -6.43 -17.17
CA VAL A 76 -0.09 -6.29 -17.48
C VAL A 76 0.03 -5.89 -18.95
N ILE A 77 0.53 -4.69 -19.22
CA ILE A 77 0.53 -4.04 -20.53
C ILE A 77 1.97 -3.77 -20.95
N GLU A 78 2.35 -4.10 -22.18
CA GLU A 78 3.69 -3.82 -22.70
C GLU A 78 3.87 -2.32 -23.02
N LEU A 79 5.07 -1.79 -22.78
CA LEU A 79 5.44 -0.40 -23.05
C LEU A 79 6.23 -0.26 -24.38
N PRO A 80 6.11 0.88 -25.09
CA PRO A 80 5.36 2.08 -24.71
C PRO A 80 3.85 1.90 -24.84
N ASN A 81 3.11 2.52 -23.94
CA ASN A 81 1.66 2.58 -23.96
C ASN A 81 1.23 3.99 -23.52
N ASP A 82 0.10 4.45 -24.04
CA ASP A 82 -0.48 5.78 -23.81
C ASP A 82 -1.43 5.83 -22.62
N ARG A 83 -1.64 4.72 -21.92
CA ARG A 83 -2.48 4.66 -20.72
C ARG A 83 -1.85 5.45 -19.59
N GLU A 84 -2.55 6.52 -19.21
CA GLU A 84 -2.28 7.26 -17.99
C GLU A 84 -2.99 6.58 -16.82
N ASP A 85 -2.22 6.02 -15.91
CA ASP A 85 -2.72 5.51 -14.64
C ASP A 85 -1.74 5.92 -13.53
N PRO A 86 -2.11 6.88 -12.67
CA PRO A 86 -1.23 7.35 -11.60
C PRO A 86 -0.97 6.28 -10.54
N SER A 87 -1.80 5.23 -10.47
CA SER A 87 -1.67 4.12 -9.52
C SER A 87 -0.82 2.94 -10.03
N ALA A 88 -0.41 3.00 -11.30
CA ALA A 88 0.23 1.88 -11.95
C ALA A 88 1.68 1.64 -11.50
N ILE A 89 2.11 0.39 -11.63
CA ILE A 89 3.51 -0.02 -11.41
C ILE A 89 4.20 -0.18 -12.76
N THR A 90 5.30 0.53 -12.96
CA THR A 90 6.19 0.31 -14.10
C THR A 90 7.27 -0.72 -13.76
N LEU A 91 7.45 -1.70 -14.65
CA LEU A 91 8.39 -2.81 -14.52
C LEU A 91 9.38 -2.80 -15.69
N VAL A 92 10.66 -2.60 -15.39
CA VAL A 92 11.75 -2.62 -16.39
C VAL A 92 12.82 -3.61 -15.95
N SER A 93 13.01 -4.68 -16.72
CA SER A 93 14.05 -5.69 -16.49
C SER A 93 14.92 -5.84 -17.72
N ASN A 94 16.24 -5.89 -17.51
CA ASN A 94 17.21 -6.22 -18.56
C ASN A 94 17.49 -7.73 -18.67
N GLY A 95 16.75 -8.57 -17.95
CA GLY A 95 17.00 -10.01 -17.82
C GLY A 95 17.97 -10.35 -16.69
N VAL A 96 18.44 -9.38 -15.91
CA VAL A 96 19.31 -9.66 -14.75
C VAL A 96 18.80 -8.87 -13.55
N ASN A 97 18.77 -7.55 -13.68
CA ASN A 97 18.25 -6.62 -12.70
C ASN A 97 16.84 -6.17 -13.09
N LEU A 98 16.00 -5.93 -12.08
CA LEU A 98 14.64 -5.42 -12.23
C LEU A 98 14.54 -4.05 -11.54
N LYS A 99 14.05 -3.06 -12.28
CA LYS A 99 13.62 -1.77 -11.77
C LYS A 99 12.09 -1.74 -11.72
N VAL A 100 11.54 -1.39 -10.57
CA VAL A 100 10.12 -1.21 -10.32
C VAL A 100 9.90 0.25 -9.95
N SER A 101 8.91 0.92 -10.51
CA SER A 101 8.62 2.33 -10.22
C SER A 101 7.13 2.58 -10.06
N PHE A 102 6.75 3.26 -8.98
CA PHE A 102 5.36 3.55 -8.60
C PHE A 102 5.38 4.67 -7.53
N ASP A 103 4.38 5.55 -7.49
CA ASP A 103 4.22 6.58 -6.43
C ASP A 103 5.50 7.36 -6.06
N GLY A 104 6.36 7.67 -7.04
CA GLY A 104 7.64 8.35 -6.82
C GLY A 104 8.74 7.50 -6.16
N ILE A 105 8.50 6.21 -5.92
CA ILE A 105 9.43 5.22 -5.38
C ILE A 105 10.07 4.44 -6.52
N VAL A 106 11.36 4.11 -6.38
CA VAL A 106 12.08 3.22 -7.27
C VAL A 106 12.66 2.06 -6.47
N VAL A 107 12.25 0.83 -6.78
CA VAL A 107 12.83 -0.40 -6.20
C VAL A 107 13.70 -1.10 -7.25
N GLN A 108 14.94 -1.39 -6.90
CA GLN A 108 15.93 -2.07 -7.73
C GLN A 108 16.22 -3.45 -7.13
N VAL A 109 15.72 -4.51 -7.77
CA VAL A 109 16.14 -5.88 -7.45
C VAL A 109 17.41 -6.19 -8.23
N VAL A 110 18.51 -6.36 -7.51
CA VAL A 110 19.85 -6.47 -8.06
C VAL A 110 20.35 -7.91 -7.96
N ARG A 111 20.65 -8.52 -9.10
CA ARG A 111 21.33 -9.83 -9.21
C ARG A 111 22.77 -9.69 -9.70
N ASP A 112 23.05 -8.62 -10.46
CA ASP A 112 24.40 -8.26 -10.88
C ASP A 112 24.62 -6.75 -10.68
N PRO A 113 25.43 -6.35 -9.68
CA PRO A 113 25.61 -4.94 -9.37
C PRO A 113 26.44 -4.20 -10.42
N SER A 114 27.21 -4.90 -11.27
CA SER A 114 28.02 -4.25 -12.33
C SER A 114 27.15 -3.62 -13.42
N ASN A 115 25.92 -4.11 -13.58
CA ASN A 115 24.94 -3.65 -14.56
C ASN A 115 23.81 -2.82 -13.93
N ALA A 116 23.87 -2.52 -12.63
CA ALA A 116 22.83 -1.79 -11.92
C ALA A 116 23.04 -0.27 -11.99
N LYS A 117 22.04 0.47 -12.48
CA LYS A 117 22.02 1.93 -12.47
C LYS A 117 21.23 2.43 -11.25
N ILE A 118 21.89 2.45 -10.09
CA ILE A 118 21.29 2.84 -8.81
C ILE A 118 21.39 4.36 -8.63
N SER A 119 20.27 5.00 -8.30
CA SER A 119 20.15 6.46 -8.13
C SER A 119 19.79 6.85 -6.70
N LYS A 120 19.93 8.14 -6.36
CA LYS A 120 19.53 8.68 -5.06
C LYS A 120 18.06 8.45 -4.82
N GLY A 121 17.70 7.96 -3.65
CA GLY A 121 16.32 7.67 -3.29
C GLY A 121 15.85 6.27 -3.70
N ASP A 122 16.65 5.53 -4.47
CA ASP A 122 16.31 4.14 -4.81
C ASP A 122 16.30 3.27 -3.54
N VAL A 123 15.42 2.29 -3.53
CA VAL A 123 15.41 1.14 -2.61
C VAL A 123 16.12 -0.01 -3.32
N VAL A 124 17.19 -0.53 -2.73
CA VAL A 124 18.03 -1.56 -3.37
C VAL A 124 17.86 -2.89 -2.66
N VAL A 125 17.56 -3.93 -3.43
CA VAL A 125 17.25 -5.28 -2.95
C VAL A 125 18.19 -6.29 -3.61
N PRO A 126 19.41 -6.49 -3.07
CA PRO A 126 20.36 -7.44 -3.63
C PRO A 126 19.94 -8.90 -3.34
N ILE A 127 20.11 -9.77 -4.33
CA ILE A 127 19.76 -11.20 -4.22
C ILE A 127 21.04 -12.02 -3.99
N GLY A 128 21.18 -12.54 -2.77
CA GLY A 128 22.29 -13.41 -2.37
C GLY A 128 23.47 -12.66 -1.72
N VAL A 129 24.20 -13.36 -0.85
CA VAL A 129 25.28 -12.80 -0.02
C VAL A 129 26.41 -12.11 -0.82
N GLU A 130 26.82 -12.69 -1.96
CA GLU A 130 27.89 -12.12 -2.79
C GLU A 130 27.46 -10.82 -3.48
N VAL A 131 26.23 -10.79 -3.97
CA VAL A 131 25.64 -9.60 -4.59
C VAL A 131 25.46 -8.52 -3.53
N LEU A 132 24.97 -8.89 -2.35
CA LEU A 132 24.85 -7.99 -1.20
C LEU A 132 26.21 -7.40 -0.82
N ARG A 133 27.27 -8.22 -0.71
CA ARG A 133 28.62 -7.73 -0.37
C ARG A 133 29.09 -6.68 -1.37
N LYS A 134 29.07 -7.00 -2.67
CA LYS A 134 29.49 -6.09 -3.74
C LYS A 134 28.64 -4.82 -3.80
N THR A 135 27.32 -4.97 -3.77
CA THR A 135 26.37 -3.83 -3.78
C THR A 135 26.63 -2.92 -2.59
N SER A 136 26.77 -3.48 -1.38
CA SER A 136 27.03 -2.71 -0.17
C SER A 136 28.38 -1.95 -0.22
N GLN A 137 29.41 -2.52 -0.84
CA GLN A 137 30.71 -1.86 -1.06
C GLN A 137 30.57 -0.68 -2.04
N MET A 138 29.87 -0.89 -3.16
CA MET A 138 29.61 0.15 -4.15
C MET A 138 28.84 1.35 -3.57
N LEU A 139 27.83 1.08 -2.74
CA LEU A 139 26.95 2.13 -2.23
C LEU A 139 27.57 2.97 -1.11
N VAL A 140 28.51 2.40 -0.34
CA VAL A 140 29.30 3.17 0.63
C VAL A 140 30.23 4.15 -0.08
N ALA A 141 30.72 3.80 -1.28
CA ALA A 141 31.52 4.72 -2.08
C ALA A 141 30.68 5.83 -2.73
N SER A 142 29.41 5.56 -3.04
CA SER A 142 28.55 6.51 -3.74
C SER A 142 27.77 7.44 -2.81
N LYS A 143 27.30 6.99 -1.62
CA LYS A 143 26.34 7.69 -0.71
C LYS A 143 24.90 7.82 -1.22
N VAL A 144 24.38 6.88 -2.03
CA VAL A 144 23.21 7.23 -2.88
C VAL A 144 22.18 6.12 -3.16
N PRO A 145 21.78 5.28 -2.19
CA PRO A 145 20.37 4.91 -2.10
C PRO A 145 19.75 5.27 -0.74
N ALA A 146 18.43 5.40 -0.69
CA ALA A 146 17.72 5.67 0.57
C ALA A 146 17.81 4.47 1.51
N VAL A 147 17.56 3.26 0.98
CA VAL A 147 17.51 2.02 1.75
C VAL A 147 18.13 0.88 0.95
N LEU A 148 18.94 0.05 1.61
CA LEU A 148 19.32 -1.27 1.13
C LEU A 148 18.65 -2.31 2.02
N ILE A 149 17.87 -3.20 1.41
CA ILE A 149 17.08 -4.23 2.09
C ILE A 149 17.59 -5.61 1.67
N ALA A 150 17.98 -6.43 2.64
CA ALA A 150 18.49 -7.78 2.40
C ALA A 150 17.74 -8.83 3.23
N ALA A 151 17.87 -10.09 2.82
CA ALA A 151 17.50 -11.20 3.67
C ALA A 151 18.42 -11.24 4.90
N ARG A 152 17.85 -11.47 6.09
CA ARG A 152 18.59 -11.49 7.36
C ARG A 152 19.72 -12.50 7.38
N GLU A 153 19.48 -13.69 6.85
CA GLU A 153 20.49 -14.76 6.77
C GLU A 153 21.72 -14.35 5.96
N ASP A 154 21.54 -13.53 4.92
CA ASP A 154 22.65 -13.02 4.11
C ASP A 154 23.34 -11.83 4.77
N ALA A 155 22.58 -10.94 5.42
CA ALA A 155 23.12 -9.81 6.15
C ALA A 155 24.00 -10.24 7.34
N GLN A 156 23.62 -11.31 8.06
CA GLN A 156 24.40 -11.87 9.18
C GLN A 156 25.79 -12.38 8.77
N LYS A 157 25.99 -12.72 7.49
CA LYS A 157 27.27 -13.17 6.95
C LYS A 157 28.22 -12.02 6.61
N LEU A 158 27.78 -10.77 6.81
CA LEU A 158 28.57 -9.58 6.53
C LEU A 158 28.96 -8.88 7.83
N ASP A 159 30.20 -8.40 7.89
CA ASP A 159 30.68 -7.52 8.96
C ASP A 159 30.19 -6.08 8.73
N ARG A 160 28.88 -5.89 8.80
CA ARG A 160 28.21 -4.59 8.65
C ARG A 160 27.02 -4.48 9.58
N ARG A 161 26.76 -3.27 10.06
CA ARG A 161 25.62 -2.99 10.92
C ARG A 161 24.35 -2.83 10.10
N PHE A 162 23.58 -3.90 10.01
CA PHE A 162 22.19 -3.87 9.57
C PHE A 162 21.25 -3.68 10.75
N GLN A 163 20.17 -2.94 10.55
CA GLN A 163 18.99 -3.03 11.40
C GLN A 163 18.33 -4.39 11.14
N MET A 164 18.42 -5.28 12.13
CA MET A 164 17.80 -6.59 12.06
C MET A 164 16.31 -6.45 12.40
N VAL A 165 15.46 -6.89 11.49
CA VAL A 165 14.01 -6.95 11.65
C VAL A 165 13.61 -8.41 11.69
N GLU A 166 12.86 -8.80 12.72
CA GLU A 166 12.47 -10.20 12.95
C GLU A 166 11.47 -10.69 11.90
N HIS A 167 10.56 -9.82 11.47
CA HIS A 167 9.52 -10.14 10.51
C HIS A 167 9.92 -9.81 9.06
N ASN A 168 9.07 -10.23 8.12
CA ASN A 168 9.36 -10.13 6.69
C ASN A 168 9.02 -8.80 6.00
N THR A 169 8.33 -7.88 6.67
CA THR A 169 7.76 -6.68 6.01
C THR A 169 8.59 -5.43 6.27
N HIS A 170 8.74 -4.58 5.26
CA HIS A 170 9.27 -3.21 5.39
C HIS A 170 8.40 -2.22 4.61
N ALA A 171 8.16 -1.05 5.20
CA ALA A 171 7.41 0.04 4.57
C ALA A 171 8.31 0.84 3.62
N LEU A 172 7.78 1.21 2.46
CA LEU A 172 8.42 2.07 1.47
C LEU A 172 7.55 3.31 1.23
N CYS A 173 8.15 4.49 1.15
CA CYS A 173 7.46 5.75 0.86
C CYS A 173 8.41 6.74 0.19
N SER A 174 7.92 7.54 -0.77
CA SER A 174 8.75 8.54 -1.47
C SER A 174 9.20 9.70 -0.57
N ALA A 175 8.51 9.93 0.55
CA ALA A 175 8.84 10.98 1.51
C ALA A 175 10.15 10.72 2.30
N GLN A 176 10.74 9.53 2.18
CA GLN A 176 12.04 9.23 2.79
C GLN A 176 13.19 9.91 2.02
N GLN A 177 13.49 11.15 2.39
CA GLN A 177 14.80 11.74 2.10
C GLN A 177 15.78 11.38 3.22
N ALA A 178 16.49 10.26 3.05
CA ALA A 178 17.56 9.89 3.98
C ALA A 178 18.87 10.59 3.62
N GLU A 179 19.54 11.18 4.62
CA GLU A 179 20.89 11.76 4.46
C GLU A 179 21.96 10.67 4.27
N SER A 180 21.65 9.44 4.68
CA SER A 180 22.52 8.26 4.54
C SER A 180 21.70 7.02 4.24
N THR A 181 22.34 6.04 3.59
CA THR A 181 21.69 4.77 3.26
C THR A 181 21.39 3.97 4.52
N GLN A 182 20.11 3.63 4.71
CA GLN A 182 19.70 2.70 5.74
C GLN A 182 19.98 1.26 5.29
N LEU A 183 20.59 0.46 6.17
CA LEU A 183 20.84 -0.97 5.93
C LEU A 183 19.83 -1.77 6.75
N VAL A 184 18.89 -2.42 6.09
CA VAL A 184 17.80 -3.17 6.72
C VAL A 184 17.90 -4.65 6.33
N ALA A 185 17.73 -5.53 7.32
CA ALA A 185 17.80 -6.97 7.14
C ALA A 185 16.50 -7.60 7.64
N LEU A 186 15.69 -8.15 6.74
CA LEU A 186 14.37 -8.70 7.05
C LEU A 186 14.44 -10.21 7.29
N GLY A 187 13.71 -10.69 8.29
CA GLY A 187 13.39 -12.12 8.41
C GLY A 187 12.50 -12.60 7.28
N THR A 188 12.15 -13.89 7.29
CA THR A 188 11.27 -14.49 6.28
C THR A 188 9.87 -14.82 6.79
N THR A 189 9.64 -14.65 8.10
CA THR A 189 8.38 -15.00 8.75
C THR A 189 7.51 -13.75 8.85
N PRO A 190 6.22 -13.81 8.46
CA PRO A 190 5.28 -12.73 8.72
C PRO A 190 5.18 -12.43 10.21
N TRP A 191 5.00 -11.16 10.55
CA TRP A 191 4.66 -10.80 11.93
C TRP A 191 3.27 -11.34 12.28
N GLU A 192 3.17 -12.00 13.43
CA GLU A 192 1.91 -12.50 13.95
C GLU A 192 1.32 -11.53 14.97
N MET A 193 0.09 -11.09 14.70
CA MET A 193 -0.64 -10.22 15.62
C MET A 193 -1.04 -10.99 16.88
N PRO A 194 -0.79 -10.46 18.10
CA PRO A 194 -1.24 -11.09 19.33
C PRO A 194 -2.75 -11.36 19.32
N GLU A 195 -3.17 -12.53 19.84
CA GLU A 195 -4.55 -13.04 19.70
C GLU A 195 -5.63 -12.03 20.11
N THR A 196 -5.43 -11.34 21.23
CA THR A 196 -6.39 -10.34 21.74
C THR A 196 -6.59 -9.19 20.77
N LEU A 197 -5.50 -8.66 20.21
CA LEU A 197 -5.53 -7.60 19.21
C LEU A 197 -6.09 -8.13 17.87
N ALA A 198 -5.71 -9.36 17.49
CA ALA A 198 -6.18 -10.03 16.28
C ALA A 198 -7.71 -10.20 16.27
N LYS A 199 -8.31 -10.51 17.43
CA LYS A 199 -9.77 -10.61 17.57
C LYS A 199 -10.47 -9.29 17.25
N GLU A 200 -9.97 -8.17 17.76
CA GLU A 200 -10.57 -6.85 17.53
C GLU A 200 -10.37 -6.36 16.09
N PHE A 201 -9.18 -6.59 15.50
CA PHE A 201 -8.95 -6.33 14.09
C PHE A 201 -9.89 -7.14 13.18
N LYS A 202 -10.04 -8.45 13.43
CA LYS A 202 -10.96 -9.31 12.66
C LYS A 202 -12.41 -8.81 12.75
N ALA A 203 -12.84 -8.32 13.92
CA ALA A 203 -14.17 -7.76 14.09
C ALA A 203 -14.39 -6.47 13.27
N MET A 204 -13.40 -5.58 13.26
CA MET A 204 -13.40 -4.38 12.42
C MET A 204 -13.42 -4.73 10.92
N GLU A 205 -12.54 -5.63 10.48
CA GLU A 205 -12.46 -6.10 9.08
C GLU A 205 -13.77 -6.72 8.61
N LYS A 206 -14.40 -7.54 9.47
CA LYS A 206 -15.73 -8.11 9.16
C LYS A 206 -16.80 -7.04 8.98
N SER A 207 -16.76 -5.96 9.77
CA SER A 207 -17.68 -4.83 9.63
C SER A 207 -17.44 -4.06 8.33
N CYS A 208 -16.17 -3.84 7.98
CA CYS A 208 -15.77 -3.27 6.70
C CYS A 208 -16.25 -4.14 5.53
N ALA A 209 -15.99 -5.44 5.53
CA ALA A 209 -16.44 -6.38 4.51
C ALA A 209 -17.98 -6.44 4.38
N SER A 210 -18.70 -6.32 5.49
CA SER A 210 -20.18 -6.25 5.47
C SER A 210 -20.66 -4.95 4.80
N SER A 211 -19.95 -3.85 5.02
CA SER A 211 -20.22 -2.57 4.36
C SER A 211 -19.92 -2.66 2.86
N GLN A 212 -18.76 -3.20 2.49
CA GLN A 212 -18.38 -3.46 1.10
C GLN A 212 -19.47 -4.24 0.35
N ALA A 213 -20.03 -5.29 0.95
CA ALA A 213 -21.08 -6.09 0.33
C ALA A 213 -22.38 -5.32 0.04
N VAL A 214 -22.68 -4.27 0.81
CA VAL A 214 -23.82 -3.37 0.56
C VAL A 214 -23.46 -2.38 -0.55
N PHE A 215 -22.32 -1.70 -0.42
CA PHE A 215 -21.90 -0.64 -1.33
C PHE A 215 -21.57 -1.18 -2.74
N ALA A 216 -20.99 -2.38 -2.86
CA ALA A 216 -20.63 -3.02 -4.13
C ALA A 216 -21.79 -3.17 -5.12
N LYS A 217 -23.04 -3.11 -4.64
CA LYS A 217 -24.25 -3.26 -5.44
C LYS A 217 -24.77 -1.94 -6.00
N LEU A 218 -24.24 -0.81 -5.55
CA LEU A 218 -24.76 0.51 -5.91
C LEU A 218 -24.17 0.99 -7.24
N SER A 219 -25.01 1.60 -8.07
CA SER A 219 -24.54 2.37 -9.22
C SER A 219 -23.90 3.69 -8.77
N ALA A 220 -23.15 4.35 -9.67
CA ALA A 220 -22.63 5.69 -9.41
C ALA A 220 -23.76 6.70 -9.12
N GLU A 221 -24.90 6.58 -9.80
CA GLU A 221 -26.09 7.41 -9.58
C GLU A 221 -26.68 7.21 -8.17
N GLN A 222 -26.84 5.95 -7.75
CA GLN A 222 -27.30 5.62 -6.40
C GLN A 222 -26.33 6.12 -5.33
N LEU A 223 -25.02 6.02 -5.56
CA LEU A 223 -23.99 6.56 -4.67
C LEU A 223 -24.10 8.09 -4.51
N ASN A 224 -24.39 8.77 -5.62
CA ASN A 224 -24.48 10.22 -5.70
C ASN A 224 -25.85 10.78 -5.28
N PHE A 225 -26.82 9.92 -4.94
CA PHE A 225 -28.15 10.35 -4.53
C PHE A 225 -28.08 11.33 -3.34
N ARG A 226 -28.70 12.50 -3.51
CA ARG A 226 -28.80 13.58 -2.51
C ARG A 226 -30.18 13.55 -1.84
N PRO A 227 -30.31 13.00 -0.62
CA PRO A 227 -31.59 12.90 0.06
C PRO A 227 -32.20 14.28 0.36
N GLN A 228 -33.50 14.46 0.08
CA GLN A 228 -34.22 15.71 0.39
C GLN A 228 -34.35 15.98 1.89
N ASN A 229 -34.25 14.94 2.72
CA ASN A 229 -34.29 15.06 4.19
C ASN A 229 -32.98 15.58 4.81
N GLY A 230 -32.01 16.00 4.00
CA GLY A 230 -30.74 16.58 4.45
C GLY A 230 -29.73 15.57 5.01
N THR A 231 -30.00 14.26 4.96
CA THR A 231 -29.03 13.25 5.38
C THR A 231 -27.89 13.09 4.37
N HIS A 232 -26.70 12.68 4.85
CA HIS A 232 -25.52 12.50 4.00
C HIS A 232 -25.74 11.51 2.85
N THR A 233 -25.16 11.73 1.68
CA THR A 233 -25.29 10.79 0.54
C THR A 233 -24.70 9.41 0.86
N PRO A 234 -25.09 8.34 0.13
CA PRO A 234 -24.38 7.07 0.22
C PRO A 234 -22.87 7.22 -0.01
N ARG A 235 -22.42 7.95 -1.04
CA ARG A 235 -20.99 8.16 -1.29
C ARG A 235 -20.27 8.84 -0.13
N TRP A 236 -20.86 9.89 0.45
CA TRP A 236 -20.28 10.54 1.63
C TRP A 236 -20.08 9.56 2.77
N ASN A 237 -21.05 8.67 3.03
CA ASN A 237 -20.92 7.66 4.06
C ASN A 237 -19.77 6.68 3.75
N CYS A 238 -19.60 6.28 2.50
CA CYS A 238 -18.47 5.45 2.07
C CYS A 238 -17.13 6.14 2.34
N GLU A 239 -16.94 7.33 1.75
CA GLU A 239 -15.72 8.12 1.86
C GLU A 239 -15.39 8.45 3.32
N HIS A 240 -16.41 8.75 4.13
CA HIS A 240 -16.24 9.04 5.55
C HIS A 240 -15.78 7.82 6.37
N MET A 241 -16.42 6.66 6.18
CA MET A 241 -16.03 5.44 6.91
C MET A 241 -14.58 5.06 6.63
N MET A 242 -14.21 4.98 5.35
CA MET A 242 -12.85 4.61 4.94
C MET A 242 -11.84 5.71 5.30
N GLY A 243 -12.19 6.99 5.11
CA GLY A 243 -11.32 8.12 5.41
C GLY A 243 -10.99 8.25 6.90
N ARG A 244 -11.95 7.95 7.79
CA ARG A 244 -11.71 7.95 9.25
C ARG A 244 -10.78 6.83 9.67
N GLN A 245 -10.98 5.62 9.16
CA GLN A 245 -10.09 4.50 9.44
C GLN A 245 -8.67 4.83 8.95
N LEU A 246 -8.52 5.25 7.69
CA LEU A 246 -7.22 5.59 7.11
C LEU A 246 -6.47 6.64 7.93
N LEU A 247 -7.16 7.72 8.33
CA LEU A 247 -6.57 8.79 9.13
C LEU A 247 -6.06 8.28 10.48
N PHE A 248 -6.88 7.57 11.25
CA PHE A 248 -6.46 7.16 12.60
C PHE A 248 -5.32 6.15 12.57
N PHE A 249 -5.35 5.17 11.68
CA PHE A 249 -4.27 4.18 11.60
C PHE A 249 -2.98 4.77 11.02
N SER A 250 -3.07 5.64 10.00
CA SER A 250 -1.89 6.32 9.49
C SER A 250 -1.25 7.27 10.52
N GLN A 251 -2.03 7.93 11.37
CA GLN A 251 -1.50 8.70 12.51
C GLN A 251 -0.74 7.82 13.51
N ILE A 252 -1.29 6.65 13.86
CA ILE A 252 -0.62 5.72 14.78
C ILE A 252 0.69 5.23 14.17
N TYR A 253 0.65 4.77 12.93
CA TYR A 253 1.81 4.24 12.24
C TYR A 253 2.88 5.31 12.02
N ASN A 254 2.51 6.52 11.57
CA ASN A 254 3.44 7.63 11.42
C ASN A 254 4.18 7.99 12.72
N LYS A 255 3.50 7.88 13.88
CA LYS A 255 4.12 8.14 15.18
C LYS A 255 5.13 7.07 15.60
N ILE A 256 5.10 5.90 15.00
CA ILE A 256 6.01 4.78 15.28
C ILE A 256 7.11 4.74 14.22
N ASP A 257 6.72 4.90 12.96
CA ASP A 257 7.57 4.94 11.79
C ASP A 257 7.07 6.04 10.85
N SER A 258 7.82 7.14 10.77
CA SER A 258 7.47 8.31 9.96
C SER A 258 7.53 8.05 8.45
N THR A 259 8.00 6.88 8.02
CA THR A 259 7.92 6.41 6.63
C THR A 259 6.46 6.28 6.19
N ILE A 260 5.56 5.96 7.11
CA ILE A 260 4.12 5.96 6.83
C ILE A 260 3.62 7.40 6.91
N PRO A 261 3.13 8.01 5.81
CA PRO A 261 2.57 9.36 5.86
C PRO A 261 1.24 9.37 6.61
N VAL A 262 0.88 10.51 7.20
CA VAL A 262 -0.47 10.72 7.72
C VAL A 262 -1.41 10.99 6.55
N MET A 263 -2.34 10.07 6.31
CA MET A 263 -3.23 10.12 5.15
C MET A 263 -4.63 10.55 5.57
N ASN A 264 -5.14 11.64 4.99
CA ASN A 264 -6.45 12.17 5.31
C ASN A 264 -7.34 12.25 4.07
N LEU A 265 -8.09 11.17 3.81
CA LEU A 265 -9.12 11.12 2.76
C LEU A 265 -10.52 11.38 3.32
N ASN A 266 -10.63 12.02 4.50
CA ASN A 266 -11.95 12.34 5.04
C ASN A 266 -12.64 13.36 4.15
N PRO A 267 -13.90 13.12 3.74
CA PRO A 267 -14.68 14.18 3.13
C PRO A 267 -14.85 15.30 4.16
N LYS A 268 -14.94 16.54 3.68
CA LYS A 268 -15.37 17.65 4.54
C LYS A 268 -16.72 17.28 5.16
N GLN A 269 -16.92 17.66 6.43
CA GLN A 269 -18.21 17.49 7.10
C GLN A 269 -19.28 18.18 6.26
N MET A 270 -20.46 17.59 6.09
CA MET A 270 -21.42 17.99 5.06
C MET A 270 -22.16 19.31 5.38
N PRO A 271 -22.06 20.33 4.50
CA PRO A 271 -23.19 21.14 4.01
C PRO A 271 -23.42 21.00 2.48
N PRO A 272 -24.34 21.79 1.84
CA PRO A 272 -24.62 21.80 0.39
C PRO A 272 -23.42 21.79 -0.57
N ASP A 273 -22.22 22.14 -0.10
CA ASP A 273 -20.95 22.24 -0.83
C ASP A 273 -20.12 20.95 -0.86
N TYR A 274 -20.65 19.81 -0.37
CA TYR A 274 -19.96 18.53 -0.54
C TYR A 274 -19.83 18.13 -2.01
N GLU A 275 -18.58 18.06 -2.47
CA GLU A 275 -18.15 17.53 -3.75
C GLU A 275 -17.67 16.09 -3.58
N PHE A 276 -18.17 15.19 -4.43
CA PHE A 276 -17.74 13.80 -4.47
C PHE A 276 -16.28 13.75 -4.90
N ALA A 277 -15.43 12.98 -4.20
CA ALA A 277 -14.03 12.84 -4.61
C ALA A 277 -13.93 12.15 -5.98
N HIS A 278 -14.79 11.15 -6.20
CA HIS A 278 -14.84 10.35 -7.41
C HIS A 278 -16.30 10.10 -7.85
N PRO A 279 -16.98 11.08 -8.46
CA PRO A 279 -18.40 10.97 -8.78
C PRO A 279 -18.75 9.83 -9.75
N ASP A 280 -17.79 9.37 -10.54
CA ASP A 280 -17.90 8.34 -11.58
C ASP A 280 -17.62 6.92 -11.06
N TRP A 281 -17.06 6.78 -9.85
CA TRP A 281 -16.82 5.47 -9.26
C TRP A 281 -18.14 4.78 -8.93
N ASN A 282 -18.27 3.52 -9.33
CA ASN A 282 -19.41 2.69 -8.95
C ASN A 282 -19.20 2.07 -7.56
N GLY A 283 -20.22 1.34 -7.10
CA GLY A 283 -20.20 0.67 -5.82
C GLY A 283 -19.04 -0.30 -5.63
N GLN A 284 -18.61 -0.98 -6.70
CA GLN A 284 -17.50 -1.94 -6.64
C GLN A 284 -16.16 -1.24 -6.40
N GLU A 285 -15.91 -0.10 -7.04
CA GLU A 285 -14.69 0.69 -6.80
C GLU A 285 -14.70 1.30 -5.40
N GLU A 286 -15.83 1.82 -4.92
CA GLU A 286 -15.97 2.33 -3.55
C GLU A 286 -15.74 1.23 -2.50
N ALA A 287 -16.33 0.04 -2.70
CA ALA A 287 -16.07 -1.12 -1.86
C ALA A 287 -14.58 -1.55 -1.89
N ARG A 288 -13.94 -1.48 -3.06
CA ARG A 288 -12.51 -1.74 -3.21
C ARG A 288 -11.67 -0.71 -2.47
N GLN A 289 -12.06 0.57 -2.46
CA GLN A 289 -11.37 1.58 -1.66
C GLN A 289 -11.48 1.30 -0.15
N MET A 290 -12.64 0.86 0.34
CA MET A 290 -12.76 0.38 1.73
C MET A 290 -11.82 -0.80 2.01
N GLN A 291 -11.73 -1.74 1.05
CA GLN A 291 -10.82 -2.89 1.15
C GLN A 291 -9.36 -2.43 1.23
N ARG A 292 -8.91 -1.54 0.33
CA ARG A 292 -7.54 -0.98 0.33
C ARG A 292 -7.18 -0.34 1.68
N VAL A 293 -8.10 0.42 2.29
CA VAL A 293 -7.89 1.01 3.62
C VAL A 293 -7.81 -0.05 4.72
N SER A 294 -8.65 -1.09 4.65
CA SER A 294 -8.61 -2.22 5.57
C SER A 294 -7.30 -3.00 5.44
N GLU A 295 -6.85 -3.24 4.21
CA GLU A 295 -5.58 -3.89 3.91
C GLU A 295 -4.39 -3.04 4.35
N PHE A 296 -4.41 -1.72 4.14
CA PHE A 296 -3.39 -0.81 4.70
C PHE A 296 -3.28 -0.97 6.22
N THR A 297 -4.42 -1.02 6.91
CA THR A 297 -4.48 -1.19 8.36
C THR A 297 -3.90 -2.56 8.78
N ARG A 298 -4.16 -3.63 8.02
CA ARG A 298 -3.58 -4.95 8.30
C ARG A 298 -2.10 -5.03 7.96
N ARG A 299 -1.71 -4.52 6.80
CA ARG A 299 -0.37 -4.58 6.18
C ARG A 299 0.71 -3.99 7.07
N PHE A 300 0.41 -2.88 7.73
CA PHE A 300 1.34 -2.18 8.62
C PHE A 300 1.08 -2.43 10.11
N ALA A 301 0.21 -3.40 10.45
CA ALA A 301 -0.10 -3.72 11.83
C ALA A 301 1.11 -4.23 12.63
N TYR A 302 2.17 -4.70 11.96
CA TYR A 302 3.44 -5.06 12.61
C TYR A 302 4.06 -3.89 13.39
N LEU A 303 3.75 -2.64 13.04
CA LEU A 303 4.19 -1.47 13.80
C LEU A 303 3.57 -1.41 15.21
N LEU A 304 2.56 -2.24 15.49
CA LEU A 304 1.99 -2.41 16.83
C LEU A 304 2.69 -3.52 17.63
N GLU A 305 3.81 -4.06 17.15
CA GLU A 305 4.61 -5.03 17.88
C GLU A 305 4.93 -4.54 19.31
N GLY A 306 4.77 -5.44 20.28
CA GLY A 306 4.94 -5.14 21.70
C GLY A 306 3.79 -4.32 22.34
N LYS A 307 2.81 -3.85 21.57
CA LYS A 307 1.65 -3.11 22.10
C LYS A 307 0.48 -4.02 22.46
N LYS A 308 -0.28 -3.61 23.47
CA LYS A 308 -1.53 -4.25 23.93
C LYS A 308 -2.73 -3.40 23.54
N GLN A 309 -3.91 -4.02 23.49
CA GLN A 309 -5.18 -3.31 23.25
C GLN A 309 -5.48 -2.17 24.25
N SER A 310 -4.92 -2.27 25.47
CA SER A 310 -5.05 -1.28 26.54
C SER A 310 -4.12 -0.09 26.38
N ASP A 311 -3.11 -0.19 25.52
CA ASP A 311 -2.13 0.88 25.33
C ASP A 311 -2.77 2.03 24.55
N LYS A 312 -2.24 3.24 24.78
CA LYS A 312 -2.68 4.45 24.09
C LYS A 312 -2.54 4.28 22.57
N ALA A 313 -3.59 4.66 21.84
CA ALA A 313 -3.54 4.84 20.39
C ALA A 313 -2.77 6.14 20.05
N THR A 314 -1.44 6.08 20.14
CA THR A 314 -0.54 7.23 19.95
C THR A 314 -0.82 7.97 18.65
N GLY A 315 -0.72 9.30 18.67
CA GLY A 315 -1.02 10.13 17.50
C GLY A 315 -2.51 10.43 17.29
N THR A 316 -3.40 9.80 18.06
CA THR A 316 -4.84 10.02 18.00
C THR A 316 -5.41 10.48 19.35
N PHE A 317 -6.65 10.98 19.34
CA PHE A 317 -7.36 11.31 20.57
C PHE A 317 -7.88 10.07 21.33
N TRP A 318 -7.95 8.89 20.69
CA TRP A 318 -8.54 7.69 21.30
C TRP A 318 -7.75 7.22 22.53
N PRO A 319 -8.42 6.83 23.63
CA PRO A 319 -7.75 6.49 24.88
C PRO A 319 -6.91 5.22 24.74
N THR A 320 -7.36 4.23 23.96
CA THR A 320 -6.65 2.98 23.74
C THR A 320 -6.80 2.47 22.30
N ILE A 321 -5.89 1.58 21.87
CA ILE A 321 -5.98 0.90 20.57
C ILE A 321 -7.29 0.11 20.46
N GLY A 322 -7.68 -0.62 21.50
CA GLY A 322 -8.93 -1.39 21.48
C GLY A 322 -10.19 -0.53 21.46
N ALA A 323 -10.16 0.66 22.06
CA ALA A 323 -11.27 1.61 21.95
C ALA A 323 -11.44 2.11 20.51
N LEU A 324 -10.33 2.42 19.81
CA LEU A 324 -10.36 2.79 18.40
C LEU A 324 -10.90 1.64 17.53
N LEU A 325 -10.40 0.41 17.70
CA LEU A 325 -10.84 -0.75 16.91
C LEU A 325 -12.34 -1.01 17.05
N LYS A 326 -12.85 -0.98 18.29
CA LYS A 326 -14.29 -1.11 18.57
C LYS A 326 -15.08 0.05 17.97
N GLN A 327 -14.54 1.27 18.02
CA GLN A 327 -15.20 2.40 17.36
C GLN A 327 -15.27 2.18 15.85
N MET A 328 -14.19 1.78 15.19
CA MET A 328 -14.20 1.55 13.75
C MET A 328 -15.19 0.44 13.37
N GLN A 329 -15.27 -0.64 14.15
CA GLN A 329 -16.30 -1.66 13.97
C GLN A 329 -17.73 -1.07 13.99
N ARG A 330 -18.08 -0.28 15.02
CA ARG A 330 -19.41 0.36 15.13
C ARG A 330 -19.65 1.36 14.02
N HIS A 331 -18.64 2.15 13.70
CA HIS A 331 -18.66 3.20 12.69
C HIS A 331 -19.11 2.66 11.33
N TYR A 332 -18.51 1.55 10.87
CA TYR A 332 -18.93 0.88 9.64
C TYR A 332 -20.39 0.42 9.68
N GLY A 333 -20.82 -0.18 10.81
CA GLY A 333 -22.19 -0.66 10.97
C GLY A 333 -23.23 0.45 10.93
N GLU A 334 -22.99 1.55 11.65
CA GLU A 334 -23.92 2.69 11.74
C GLU A 334 -24.11 3.40 10.40
N HIS A 335 -23.01 3.73 9.71
CA HIS A 335 -23.08 4.44 8.43
C HIS A 335 -23.60 3.56 7.29
N THR A 336 -23.35 2.25 7.33
CA THR A 336 -23.97 1.29 6.42
C THR A 336 -25.47 1.20 6.66
N ALA A 337 -25.93 1.07 7.91
CA ALA A 337 -27.35 1.06 8.23
C ALA A 337 -28.05 2.36 7.80
N ASN A 338 -27.40 3.51 7.98
CA ASN A 338 -27.90 4.80 7.50
C ASN A 338 -27.92 4.93 5.98
N THR A 339 -27.14 4.13 5.26
CA THR A 339 -27.18 4.07 3.80
C THR A 339 -28.31 3.17 3.33
N VAL A 340 -28.50 2.00 3.94
CA VAL A 340 -29.59 1.08 3.61
C VAL A 340 -30.96 1.75 3.76
N LYS A 341 -31.18 2.54 4.82
CA LYS A 341 -32.42 3.31 5.02
C LYS A 341 -32.76 4.26 3.86
N LYS A 342 -31.80 4.61 3.00
CA LYS A 342 -32.02 5.51 1.87
C LYS A 342 -32.67 4.84 0.66
N PHE A 343 -32.57 3.53 0.55
CA PHE A 343 -33.10 2.78 -0.58
C PHE A 343 -34.63 2.90 -0.68
N ASP A 344 -35.26 3.23 0.45
CA ASP A 344 -36.70 3.46 0.60
C ASP A 344 -37.10 4.94 0.53
N LEU A 345 -36.16 5.88 0.37
CA LEU A 345 -36.48 7.30 0.28
C LEU A 345 -37.07 7.65 -1.10
N PRO A 346 -38.02 8.61 -1.16
CA PRO A 346 -38.52 9.15 -2.42
C PRO A 346 -37.37 9.67 -3.29
N GLY A 347 -37.39 9.31 -4.58
CA GLY A 347 -36.38 9.73 -5.56
C GLY A 347 -35.08 8.93 -5.54
N PHE A 348 -34.93 7.91 -4.69
CA PHE A 348 -33.76 7.02 -4.76
C PHE A 348 -33.74 6.28 -6.11
N PRO A 349 -32.63 6.34 -6.88
CA PRO A 349 -32.54 5.67 -8.18
C PRO A 349 -32.72 4.16 -8.05
N LYS A 350 -33.52 3.56 -8.93
CA LYS A 350 -33.89 2.13 -8.86
C LYS A 350 -32.96 1.23 -9.63
#